data_AF-A0A3M7AJP0-F1
#
_entry.id   AF-A0A3M7AJP0-F1
#
_cell.length_a   1.000
_cell.length_b   1.000
_cell.length_c   1.000
_cell.angle_alpha   90.00
_cell.angle_beta   90.00
_cell.angle_gamma   90.00
#
_symmetry.space_group_name_H-M   'P 1'
#
loop_
_entity.id
_entity.type
_entity.pdbx_description
1 polymer ?
#
loop_
_entity_poly.entity_id
_entity_poly.type
_entity_poly.pdbx_seq_one_letter_code
_entity_poly.pdbx_strand_id
1 'polypeptide(L)'
;MFIPRVLTPSKVAILFGALELPYNVKLWTFGTDEVSFGQSERPFSWENMACLNYLLWVYDLGNVFGASSEEEEKGKVEMDQWISFLVSTMGLMIGQCNWIRYYIAILIEDDYKRYEAQAYRSLDVLKEQLI
;
A
#
# COMPACT_ATOMS: atom_id res chain seq x y z
N MET A 1 -19.06 -6.25 -1.13
CA MET A 1 -18.07 -5.24 -0.69
C MET A 1 -17.54 -4.54 -1.92
N PHE A 2 -17.92 -3.28 -2.17
CA PHE A 2 -17.44 -2.51 -3.32
C PHE A 2 -16.13 -1.85 -2.93
N ILE A 3 -15.00 -2.42 -3.34
CA ILE A 3 -13.69 -1.83 -3.10
C ILE A 3 -13.45 -0.82 -4.24
N PRO A 4 -13.30 0.49 -3.96
CA PRO A 4 -13.01 1.47 -5.01
C PRO A 4 -11.76 1.05 -5.80
N ARG A 5 -11.72 1.35 -7.11
CA ARG A 5 -10.71 0.90 -8.09
C ARG A 5 -9.30 1.50 -7.89
N VAL A 6 -8.92 1.85 -6.66
CA VAL A 6 -7.62 2.41 -6.32
C VAL A 6 -6.89 1.42 -5.43
N LEU A 7 -5.69 1.03 -5.86
CA LEU A 7 -4.88 0.01 -5.19
C LEU A 7 -4.49 0.40 -3.75
N THR A 8 -4.28 1.69 -3.49
CA THR A 8 -3.72 2.16 -2.22
C THR A 8 -4.66 1.95 -1.02
N PRO A 9 -5.93 2.45 -1.01
CA PRO A 9 -6.83 2.28 0.13
C PRO A 9 -7.27 0.83 0.35
N SER A 10 -7.32 0.04 -0.74
CA SER A 10 -7.72 -1.37 -0.70
C SER A 10 -6.82 -2.20 0.23
N LYS A 11 -5.51 -1.91 0.28
CA LYS A 11 -4.55 -2.63 1.14
C LYS A 11 -4.88 -2.46 2.62
N VAL A 12 -5.19 -1.22 3.02
CA VAL A 12 -5.58 -0.90 4.41
C VAL A 12 -6.88 -1.60 4.78
N ALA A 13 -7.90 -1.56 3.90
CA ALA A 13 -9.18 -2.21 4.14
C ALA A 13 -9.06 -3.75 4.25
N ILE A 14 -8.19 -4.37 3.45
CA ILE A 14 -7.88 -5.81 3.54
C ILE A 14 -7.32 -6.12 4.93
N LEU A 15 -6.36 -5.34 5.43
CA LEU A 15 -5.75 -5.59 6.74
C LEU A 15 -6.74 -5.38 7.88
N PHE A 16 -7.61 -4.35 7.83
CA PHE A 16 -8.71 -4.22 8.78
C PHE A 16 -9.60 -5.47 8.82
N GLY A 17 -9.96 -6.00 7.65
CA GLY A 17 -10.77 -7.22 7.56
C GLY A 17 -10.05 -8.46 8.10
N ALA A 18 -8.74 -8.58 7.82
CA ALA A 18 -7.93 -9.70 8.27
C ALA A 18 -7.69 -9.71 9.79
N LEU A 19 -7.66 -8.53 10.42
CA LEU A 19 -7.57 -8.34 11.87
C LEU A 19 -8.94 -8.32 12.56
N GLU A 20 -10.04 -8.54 11.82
CA GLU A 20 -11.42 -8.49 12.32
C GLU A 20 -11.78 -7.16 13.03
N LEU A 21 -11.14 -6.06 12.63
CA LEU A 21 -11.34 -4.75 13.22
C LEU A 21 -12.55 -4.04 12.60
N PRO A 22 -13.44 -3.42 13.40
CA PRO A 22 -14.54 -2.64 12.86
C PRO A 22 -14.03 -1.32 12.26
N TYR A 23 -14.48 -0.98 11.04
CA TYR A 23 -14.15 0.27 10.38
C TYR A 23 -15.32 0.81 9.55
N ASN A 24 -15.34 2.12 9.36
CA ASN A 24 -16.27 2.80 8.45
C ASN A 24 -15.53 3.28 7.22
N VAL A 25 -16.08 3.01 6.04
CA VAL A 25 -15.53 3.50 4.77
C VAL A 25 -16.21 4.81 4.40
N LYS A 26 -15.41 5.87 4.27
CA LYS A 26 -15.84 7.09 3.58
C LYS A 26 -15.27 7.09 2.17
N LEU A 27 -16.15 7.17 1.18
CA LEU A 27 -15.77 7.30 -0.22
C LEU A 27 -15.47 8.77 -0.51
N TRP A 28 -14.34 9.00 -1.17
CA TRP A 28 -13.90 10.32 -1.60
C TRP A 28 -13.74 10.32 -3.12
N THR A 29 -14.19 11.39 -3.75
CA THR A 29 -14.06 11.61 -5.19
C THR A 29 -12.90 12.56 -5.44
N PHE A 30 -11.81 12.03 -5.99
CA PHE A 30 -10.62 12.81 -6.31
C PHE A 30 -10.97 13.99 -7.24
N GLY A 31 -10.45 15.18 -6.92
CA GLY A 31 -10.58 16.39 -7.75
C GLY A 31 -11.89 17.17 -7.60
N THR A 32 -12.81 16.75 -6.73
CA THR A 32 -14.09 17.46 -6.50
C THR A 32 -14.37 17.71 -5.03
N ASP A 33 -13.93 16.82 -4.15
CA ASP A 33 -14.12 16.98 -2.71
C ASP A 33 -13.01 17.83 -2.07
N GLU A 34 -13.39 18.89 -1.35
CA GLU A 34 -12.51 19.52 -0.37
C GLU A 34 -12.41 18.63 0.87
N VAL A 35 -11.19 18.21 1.22
CA VAL A 35 -10.94 17.37 2.39
C VAL A 35 -10.55 18.26 3.56
N SER A 36 -11.50 18.58 4.42
CA SER A 36 -11.22 19.16 5.73
C SER A 36 -11.07 18.05 6.76
N PHE A 37 -9.87 17.83 7.28
CA PHE A 37 -9.66 17.01 8.47
C PHE A 37 -10.11 17.83 9.68
N GLY A 38 -11.30 17.54 10.21
CA GLY A 38 -11.72 18.14 11.48
C GLY A 38 -10.71 17.83 12.58
N GLN A 39 -10.62 18.68 13.60
CA GLN A 39 -9.84 18.36 14.79
C GLN A 39 -10.44 17.10 15.44
N SER A 40 -9.73 15.98 15.25
CA SER A 40 -10.06 14.69 15.82
C SER A 40 -9.17 14.47 17.03
N GLU A 41 -9.75 14.07 18.16
CA GLU A 41 -8.99 13.61 19.34
C GLU A 41 -8.22 12.31 19.06
N ARG A 42 -8.56 11.61 17.96
CA ARG A 42 -7.92 10.35 17.55
C ARG A 42 -6.75 10.60 16.62
N PRO A 43 -5.69 9.77 16.70
CA PRO A 43 -4.56 9.85 15.80
C PRO A 43 -5.01 9.65 14.35
N PHE A 44 -4.49 10.51 13.46
CA PHE A 44 -4.75 10.49 12.04
C PHE A 44 -3.49 10.03 11.30
N SER A 45 -3.62 8.98 10.48
CA SER A 45 -2.56 8.47 9.60
C SER A 45 -3.09 8.43 8.17
N TRP A 46 -2.26 8.78 7.20
CA TRP A 46 -2.70 8.97 5.80
C TRP A 46 -1.84 8.24 4.77
N GLU A 47 -0.55 8.02 5.05
CA GLU A 47 0.32 7.27 4.13
C GLU A 47 0.09 5.77 4.25
N ASN A 48 0.06 5.08 3.10
CA ASN A 48 -0.32 3.68 3.08
C ASN A 48 0.62 2.80 3.94
N MET A 49 1.93 3.05 3.87
CA MET A 49 2.90 2.35 4.70
C MET A 49 2.71 2.65 6.19
N ALA A 50 2.49 3.91 6.55
CA ALA A 50 2.27 4.30 7.95
C ALA A 50 0.97 3.69 8.50
N CYS A 51 -0.09 3.64 7.71
CA CYS A 51 -1.35 2.98 8.07
C CYS A 51 -1.18 1.48 8.29
N LEU A 52 -0.51 0.78 7.36
CA LEU A 52 -0.27 -0.66 7.46
C LEU A 52 0.59 -0.99 8.69
N ASN A 53 1.69 -0.28 8.88
CA ASN A 53 2.59 -0.51 10.02
C ASN A 53 1.91 -0.21 11.34
N TYR A 54 1.14 0.89 11.43
CA TYR A 54 0.37 1.19 12.64
C TYR A 54 -0.62 0.07 12.98
N LEU A 55 -1.35 -0.46 11.99
CA LEU A 55 -2.28 -1.55 12.21
C LEU A 55 -1.58 -2.82 12.70
N LEU A 56 -0.48 -3.20 12.05
CA LEU A 56 0.30 -4.38 12.46
C LEU A 56 0.88 -4.20 13.87
N TRP A 57 1.51 -3.06 14.16
CA TRP A 57 2.20 -2.87 15.44
C TRP A 57 1.25 -2.73 16.63
N VAL A 58 0.05 -2.19 16.43
CA VAL A 58 -0.89 -1.90 17.53
C VAL A 58 -1.97 -2.97 17.68
N TYR A 59 -2.41 -3.59 16.59
CA TYR A 59 -3.57 -4.46 16.60
C TYR A 59 -3.30 -5.92 16.24
N ASP A 60 -2.13 -6.27 15.68
CA ASP A 60 -1.72 -7.67 15.50
C ASP A 60 -1.17 -8.27 16.80
N LEU A 61 -1.96 -8.23 17.88
CA LEU A 61 -1.56 -8.67 19.22
C LEU A 61 -1.27 -10.18 19.29
N GLY A 62 -1.86 -10.95 18.37
CA GLY A 62 -1.59 -12.38 18.22
C GLY A 62 -0.36 -12.69 17.38
N ASN A 63 0.30 -11.65 16.83
CA ASN A 63 1.43 -11.78 15.90
C ASN A 63 1.12 -12.75 14.76
N VAL A 64 -0.09 -12.64 14.20
CA VAL A 64 -0.62 -13.49 13.14
C VAL A 64 0.07 -13.19 11.81
N PHE A 65 0.49 -11.95 11.61
CA PHE A 65 1.14 -11.47 10.39
C PHE A 65 2.64 -11.18 10.58
N GLY A 66 3.14 -11.14 11.82
CA GLY A 66 4.58 -11.00 12.12
C GLY A 66 5.32 -12.34 12.22
N ALA A 67 6.63 -12.28 12.43
CA ALA A 67 7.47 -13.49 12.47
C ALA A 67 7.35 -14.26 13.78
N SER A 68 7.66 -15.56 13.74
CA SER A 68 7.62 -16.44 14.92
C SER A 68 8.42 -15.89 16.12
N SER A 69 8.02 -16.29 17.33
CA SER A 69 8.50 -15.75 18.61
C SER A 69 10.01 -15.78 18.85
N GLU A 70 10.77 -16.57 18.08
CA GLU A 70 12.24 -16.66 18.23
C GLU A 70 12.99 -15.56 17.45
N GLU A 71 12.35 -14.90 16.48
CA GLU A 71 12.95 -13.84 15.64
C GLU A 71 12.06 -12.57 15.56
N GLU A 72 11.22 -12.33 16.56
CA GLU A 72 10.14 -11.33 16.52
C GLU A 72 10.57 -9.95 16.00
N GLU A 73 11.63 -9.36 16.56
CA GLU A 73 12.11 -8.03 16.14
C GLU A 73 12.72 -8.02 14.73
N LYS A 74 13.44 -9.08 14.35
CA LYS A 74 14.03 -9.20 13.02
C LYS A 74 12.94 -9.35 11.96
N GLY A 75 11.91 -10.14 12.25
CA GLY A 75 10.77 -10.31 11.35
C GLY A 75 9.91 -9.07 11.17
N LYS A 76 9.74 -8.25 12.22
CA LYS A 76 9.08 -6.94 12.09
C LYS A 76 9.85 -6.03 11.12
N VAL A 77 11.19 -6.00 11.24
CA VAL A 77 12.05 -5.23 10.34
C VAL A 77 11.97 -5.75 8.90
N GLU A 78 12.00 -7.07 8.70
CA GLU A 78 11.85 -7.67 7.37
C GLU A 78 10.48 -7.34 6.76
N MET A 79 9.40 -7.39 7.55
CA MET A 79 8.07 -7.00 7.09
C MET A 79 8.03 -5.53 6.66
N ASP A 80 8.60 -4.62 7.47
CA ASP A 80 8.71 -3.20 7.13
C ASP A 80 9.50 -2.96 5.85
N GLN A 81 10.58 -3.72 5.62
CA GLN A 81 11.36 -3.66 4.38
C GLN A 81 10.50 -4.02 3.17
N TRP A 82 9.71 -5.10 3.25
CA TRP A 82 8.84 -5.53 2.15
C TRP A 82 7.66 -4.59 1.92
N ILE A 83 7.05 -4.04 2.98
CA ILE A 83 6.02 -3.00 2.86
C ILE A 83 6.61 -1.75 2.21
N SER A 84 7.82 -1.34 2.62
CA SER A 84 8.54 -0.21 2.02
C SER A 84 8.83 -0.45 0.54
N PHE A 85 9.31 -1.63 0.17
CA PHE A 85 9.52 -2.00 -1.22
C PHE A 85 8.22 -1.93 -2.05
N LEU A 86 7.12 -2.45 -1.50
CA LEU A 86 5.80 -2.41 -2.15
C LEU A 86 5.30 -0.98 -2.37
N VAL A 87 5.41 -0.11 -1.37
CA VAL A 87 4.81 1.24 -1.40
C VAL A 87 5.71 2.23 -2.14
N SER A 88 7.02 2.20 -1.90
CA SER A 88 7.97 3.18 -2.46
C SER A 88 8.51 2.82 -3.84
N THR A 89 8.48 1.54 -4.21
CA THR A 89 9.08 1.08 -5.46
C THR A 89 8.01 0.46 -6.35
N MET A 90 7.55 -0.75 -6.06
CA MET A 90 6.70 -1.50 -6.98
C MET A 90 5.38 -0.75 -7.28
N GLY A 91 4.71 -0.23 -6.25
CA GLY A 91 3.44 0.49 -6.38
C GLY A 91 3.57 1.77 -7.20
N LEU A 92 4.64 2.55 -7.02
CA LEU A 92 4.87 3.77 -7.78
C LEU A 92 5.12 3.47 -9.25
N MET A 93 5.95 2.47 -9.57
CA MET A 93 6.34 2.16 -10.95
C MET A 93 5.16 1.63 -11.76
N ILE A 94 4.36 0.74 -11.16
CA ILE A 94 3.08 0.30 -11.75
C ILE A 94 2.11 1.48 -11.90
N GLY A 95 2.08 2.38 -10.91
CA GLY A 95 1.28 3.61 -10.95
C GLY A 95 1.66 4.51 -12.14
N GLN A 96 2.96 4.71 -12.39
CA GLN A 96 3.45 5.48 -13.54
C GLN A 96 3.10 4.82 -14.87
N CYS A 97 3.22 3.48 -14.98
CA CYS A 97 2.78 2.76 -16.18
C CYS A 97 1.29 3.00 -16.46
N ASN A 98 0.45 2.92 -15.42
CA ASN A 98 -0.98 3.19 -15.55
C ASN A 98 -1.26 4.66 -15.92
N TRP A 99 -0.55 5.61 -15.31
CA TRP A 99 -0.68 7.03 -15.63
C TRP A 99 -0.40 7.30 -17.11
N ILE A 100 0.76 6.89 -17.61
CA ILE A 100 1.19 7.14 -18.98
C ILE A 100 0.29 6.42 -19.99
N ARG A 101 -0.20 5.21 -19.66
CA ARG A 101 -1.01 4.44 -20.59
C ARG A 101 -2.46 4.91 -20.70
N TYR A 102 -3.03 5.43 -19.62
CA TYR A 102 -4.48 5.65 -19.54
C TYR A 102 -4.90 7.10 -19.26
N TYR A 103 -4.01 7.95 -18.74
CA TYR A 103 -4.41 9.26 -18.21
C TYR A 103 -3.62 10.44 -18.78
N ILE A 104 -2.40 10.23 -19.28
CA ILE A 104 -1.63 11.31 -19.90
C ILE A 104 -2.29 11.75 -21.22
N ALA A 105 -2.22 13.05 -21.52
CA ALA A 105 -2.79 13.61 -22.74
C ALA A 105 -1.98 13.26 -24.00
N ILE A 106 -0.67 13.08 -23.86
CA ILE A 106 0.26 12.78 -24.96
C ILE A 106 1.13 11.60 -24.51
N LEU A 107 1.07 10.50 -25.26
CA LEU A 107 1.85 9.32 -24.97
C LEU A 107 3.34 9.58 -25.27
N ILE A 108 4.18 9.31 -24.29
CA ILE A 108 5.64 9.32 -24.41
C ILE A 108 6.12 7.88 -24.25
N GLU A 109 6.34 7.21 -25.37
CA GLU A 109 6.61 5.76 -25.41
C GLU A 109 7.88 5.37 -24.64
N ASP A 110 8.92 6.20 -24.70
CA ASP A 110 10.18 5.94 -23.99
C ASP A 110 10.00 6.01 -22.47
N ASP A 111 9.17 6.93 -21.98
CA ASP A 111 8.83 7.02 -20.56
C ASP A 111 8.05 5.77 -20.12
N TYR A 112 7.06 5.34 -20.92
CA TYR A 112 6.32 4.12 -20.63
C TYR A 112 7.25 2.91 -20.50
N LYS A 113 8.12 2.68 -21.50
CA LYS A 113 9.08 1.56 -21.50
C LYS A 113 10.02 1.60 -20.32
N ARG A 114 10.46 2.80 -19.90
CA ARG A 114 11.30 2.98 -18.71
C ARG A 114 10.59 2.48 -17.45
N TYR A 115 9.36 2.92 -17.20
CA TYR A 115 8.61 2.51 -16.01
C TYR A 115 8.16 1.04 -16.08
N GLU A 116 7.83 0.55 -17.26
CA GLU A 116 7.46 -0.85 -17.50
C GLU A 116 8.63 -1.79 -17.15
N ALA A 117 9.82 -1.51 -17.67
CA ALA A 117 11.02 -2.28 -17.33
C ALA A 117 11.31 -2.28 -15.83
N GLN A 118 11.12 -1.15 -15.16
CA GLN A 118 11.30 -1.04 -13.71
C GLN A 118 10.22 -1.80 -12.93
N ALA A 119 8.96 -1.80 -13.39
CA ALA A 119 7.87 -2.56 -12.79
C ALA A 119 8.13 -4.07 -12.90
N TYR A 120 8.53 -4.56 -14.07
CA TYR A 120 8.92 -5.96 -14.25
C TYR A 120 10.12 -6.35 -13.39
N ARG A 121 11.15 -5.49 -13.27
CA ARG A 121 12.26 -5.73 -12.34
C ARG A 121 11.80 -5.89 -10.90
N SER A 122 10.81 -5.10 -10.45
CA SER A 122 10.25 -5.24 -9.11
C SER A 122 9.47 -6.57 -8.93
N LEU A 123 8.79 -7.04 -9.98
CA LEU A 123 8.12 -8.35 -9.96
C LEU A 123 9.11 -9.51 -9.94
N ASP A 124 10.24 -9.38 -10.63
CA ASP A 124 11.31 -10.40 -10.60
C ASP A 124 11.92 -10.51 -9.20
N VAL A 125 12.20 -9.39 -8.51
CA VAL A 125 12.63 -9.39 -7.10
C VAL A 125 11.62 -10.12 -6.21
N LEU A 126 10.32 -9.85 -6.38
CA LEU A 126 9.28 -10.53 -5.62
C LEU A 126 9.22 -12.03 -5.94
N LYS A 127 9.39 -12.39 -7.22
CA LYS A 127 9.40 -13.79 -7.66
C LYS A 127 10.57 -14.55 -7.05
N GLU A 128 11.77 -13.97 -7.02
CA GLU A 128 12.95 -14.59 -6.40
C GLU A 128 12.76 -14.82 -4.90
N GLN A 129 12.04 -13.95 -4.20
CA GLN A 129 11.73 -14.13 -2.78
C GLN A 129 10.73 -15.27 -2.51
N LEU A 130 9.85 -15.58 -3.47
CA LEU A 130 8.76 -16.54 -3.31
C LEU A 130 9.10 -17.97 -3.77
N ILE A 131 10.28 -18.18 -4.36
CA ILE A 131 10.78 -19.47 -4.86
C ILE A 131 11.79 -20.03 -3.86
#